data_AF-A0A6P6U3N3-F1
#
_entry.id   AF-A0A6P6U3N3-F1
#
_cell.length_a   1.000
_cell.length_b   1.000
_cell.length_c   1.000
_cell.angle_alpha   90.00
_cell.angle_beta   90.00
_cell.angle_gamma   90.00
#
_symmetry.space_group_name_H-M   'P 1'
#
loop_
_entity.id
_entity.type
_entity.pdbx_description
1 polymer ?
#
loop_
_entity_poly.entity_id
_entity_poly.type
_entity_poly.pdbx_seq_one_letter_code
_entity_poly.pdbx_strand_id
1 'polypeptide(L)'
;MEGGNDGGGTRIVPESVMEAVKRTSINIEEVGIFFDDFLSLCDNDVLSQMNPLERAQSLLLLAKITTTLFSLRLRCNGVNPDEHAVKSEHERLSLYQEKVQRCIELSKAPLRPSATINAQAATRFIEHSLPDLTREQKQSMREISRRQGTTIKHSERSVHKKRKYGSPEKQPVQTAAKEFLEKAARELLGDNKGSLKGPVQLEDSDAEIDELFGDCRTDRNEPVLIDDSDDDGQHVN
;
A
#
# COMPACT_ATOMS: atom_id res chain seq x y z
N MET A 1 -34.98 31.07 72.54
CA MET A 1 -34.35 32.01 71.60
C MET A 1 -33.18 31.24 70.98
N GLU A 2 -33.41 30.26 70.11
CA GLU A 2 -34.02 30.35 68.78
C GLU A 2 -33.32 31.36 67.86
N GLY A 3 -32.85 30.85 66.72
CA GLY A 3 -32.29 31.59 65.59
C GLY A 3 -30.80 31.30 65.37
N GLY A 4 -30.36 30.60 64.33
CA GLY A 4 -31.04 30.07 63.18
C GLY A 4 -30.02 29.32 62.32
N ASN A 5 -30.37 28.10 61.94
CA ASN A 5 -29.75 27.31 60.89
C ASN A 5 -30.21 27.87 59.55
N ASP A 6 -29.28 28.29 58.69
CA ASP A 6 -29.47 28.32 57.23
C ASP A 6 -28.07 28.25 56.59
N GLY A 7 -27.67 27.21 55.87
CA GLY A 7 -28.49 26.43 54.95
C GLY A 7 -28.18 26.83 53.50
N GLY A 8 -26.91 26.94 53.13
CA GLY A 8 -26.55 27.40 51.77
C GLY A 8 -25.07 27.29 51.47
N GLY A 9 -24.45 26.14 51.77
CA GLY A 9 -23.11 25.84 51.27
C GLY A 9 -23.18 25.62 49.75
N THR A 10 -23.23 26.70 48.98
CA THR A 10 -23.02 26.65 47.53
C THR A 10 -21.76 25.85 47.30
N ARG A 11 -21.87 24.67 46.67
CA ARG A 11 -20.72 23.87 46.26
C ARG A 11 -19.99 24.66 45.17
N ILE A 12 -19.17 25.60 45.59
CA ILE A 12 -18.34 26.41 44.69
C ILE A 12 -17.31 25.44 44.10
N VAL A 13 -17.42 25.20 42.80
CA VAL A 13 -16.44 24.40 42.05
C VAL A 13 -15.10 25.15 42.12
N PRO A 14 -13.99 24.49 42.47
CA PRO A 14 -12.69 25.16 42.53
C PRO A 14 -12.32 25.79 41.17
N GLU A 15 -11.77 27.01 41.20
CA GLU A 15 -11.39 27.73 39.97
C GLU A 15 -10.41 26.92 39.12
N SER A 16 -9.51 26.16 39.76
CA SER A 16 -8.57 25.27 39.05
C SER A 16 -9.27 24.22 38.18
N VAL A 17 -10.43 23.72 38.62
CA VAL A 17 -11.24 22.75 37.86
C VAL A 17 -11.91 23.45 36.69
N MET A 18 -12.48 24.64 36.91
CA MET A 18 -13.09 25.44 35.84
C MET A 18 -12.08 25.78 34.74
N GLU A 19 -10.88 26.21 35.11
CA GLU A 19 -9.80 26.50 34.15
C GLU A 19 -9.33 25.25 33.41
N ALA A 20 -9.24 24.09 34.08
CA ALA A 20 -8.91 22.83 33.43
C ALA A 20 -9.97 22.40 32.40
N VAL A 21 -11.26 22.59 32.71
CA VAL A 21 -12.37 22.30 31.80
C VAL A 21 -12.34 23.25 30.60
N LYS A 22 -12.19 24.56 30.81
CA LYS A 22 -12.05 25.55 29.72
C LYS A 22 -10.89 25.20 28.80
N ARG A 23 -9.71 24.89 29.37
CA ARG A 23 -8.54 24.46 28.60
C ARG A 23 -8.81 23.20 27.80
N THR A 24 -9.49 22.23 28.40
CA THR A 24 -9.82 20.97 27.71
C THR A 24 -10.80 21.21 26.56
N SER A 25 -11.78 22.10 26.73
CA SER A 25 -12.72 22.50 25.66
C SER A 25 -11.98 23.08 24.46
N ILE A 26 -11.10 24.06 24.69
CA ILE A 26 -10.29 24.69 23.65
C ILE A 26 -9.44 23.64 22.93
N ASN A 27 -8.78 22.76 23.68
CA ASN A 27 -7.94 21.70 23.08
C ASN A 27 -8.77 20.72 22.22
N ILE A 28 -10.00 20.39 22.62
CA ILE A 28 -10.88 19.51 21.84
C ILE A 28 -11.32 20.20 20.54
N GLU A 29 -11.63 21.50 20.59
CA GLU A 29 -11.97 22.30 19.42
C GLU A 29 -10.80 22.35 18.42
N GLU A 30 -9.57 22.60 18.90
CA GLU A 30 -8.37 22.55 18.08
C GLU A 30 -8.14 21.18 17.44
N VAL A 31 -8.27 20.11 18.23
CA VAL A 31 -8.14 18.73 17.70
C VAL A 31 -9.21 18.45 16.65
N GLY A 32 -10.45 18.91 16.84
CA GLY A 32 -11.53 18.76 15.87
C GLY A 32 -11.17 19.29 14.49
N ILE A 33 -10.60 20.50 14.43
CA ILE A 33 -10.17 21.13 13.17
C ILE A 33 -9.16 20.26 12.43
N PHE A 34 -8.08 19.84 13.12
CA PHE A 34 -7.04 19.01 12.49
C PHE A 34 -7.52 17.60 12.16
N PHE A 35 -8.48 17.08 12.93
CA PHE A 35 -8.98 15.72 12.77
C PHE A 35 -9.88 15.60 11.55
N ASP A 36 -10.72 16.61 11.27
CA ASP A 36 -11.54 16.63 10.05
C ASP A 36 -10.66 16.63 8.79
N ASP A 37 -9.63 17.48 8.77
CA ASP A 37 -8.62 17.49 7.70
C ASP A 37 -7.94 16.12 7.58
N PHE A 38 -7.51 15.53 8.69
CA PHE A 38 -6.86 14.22 8.70
C PHE A 38 -7.78 13.10 8.21
N LEU A 39 -9.06 13.10 8.59
CA LEU A 39 -10.05 12.11 8.16
C LEU A 39 -10.31 12.21 6.66
N SER A 40 -10.35 13.42 6.09
CA SER A 40 -10.47 13.61 4.63
C SER A 40 -9.32 12.98 3.84
N LEU A 41 -8.15 12.83 4.46
CA LEU A 41 -6.97 12.20 3.87
C LEU A 41 -6.93 10.67 4.10
N CYS A 42 -7.83 10.13 4.92
CA CYS A 42 -7.88 8.70 5.27
C CYS A 42 -8.76 7.86 4.31
N ASP A 43 -9.09 8.39 3.14
CA ASP A 43 -9.82 7.65 2.10
C ASP A 43 -9.03 6.45 1.57
N ASN A 44 -9.73 5.37 1.23
CA ASN A 44 -9.08 4.13 0.78
C ASN A 44 -8.21 4.35 -0.47
N ASP A 45 -8.69 5.16 -1.41
CA ASP A 45 -7.99 5.51 -2.64
C ASP A 45 -6.71 6.30 -2.35
N VAL A 46 -6.75 7.24 -1.40
CA VAL A 46 -5.59 8.05 -0.99
C VAL A 46 -4.58 7.17 -0.24
N LEU A 47 -5.05 6.37 0.71
CA LEU A 47 -4.23 5.44 1.46
C LEU A 47 -3.55 4.40 0.57
N SER A 48 -4.21 3.95 -0.52
CA SER A 48 -3.66 2.98 -1.47
C SER A 48 -2.45 3.52 -2.25
N GLN A 49 -2.36 4.85 -2.42
CA GLN A 49 -1.27 5.52 -3.11
C GLN A 49 -0.04 5.72 -2.21
N MET A 50 -0.22 5.66 -0.89
CA MET A 50 0.88 5.81 0.07
C MET A 50 1.80 4.58 0.07
N ASN A 51 3.06 4.78 0.46
CA ASN A 51 3.91 3.62 0.66
C ASN A 51 3.36 2.74 1.82
N PRO A 52 3.57 1.41 1.80
CA PRO A 52 2.95 0.52 2.78
C PRO A 52 3.29 0.85 4.25
N LEU A 53 4.47 1.43 4.50
CA LEU A 53 4.93 1.78 5.83
C LEU A 53 4.25 3.04 6.36
N GLU A 54 4.17 4.10 5.55
CA GLU A 54 3.44 5.33 5.82
C GLU A 54 1.96 5.04 6.00
N ARG A 55 1.36 4.22 5.13
CA ARG A 55 -0.03 3.79 5.27
C ARG A 55 -0.29 3.12 6.62
N ALA A 56 0.62 2.23 7.06
CA ALA A 56 0.51 1.58 8.36
C ALA A 56 0.64 2.58 9.52
N GLN A 57 1.50 3.59 9.40
CA GLN A 57 1.65 4.66 10.40
C GLN A 57 0.37 5.50 10.51
N SER A 58 -0.19 5.94 9.38
CA SER A 58 -1.43 6.74 9.34
C SER A 58 -2.60 5.99 9.97
N LEU A 59 -2.79 4.71 9.62
CA LEU A 59 -3.85 3.88 10.18
C LEU A 59 -3.66 3.61 11.68
N LEU A 60 -2.42 3.39 12.12
CA LEU A 60 -2.12 3.25 13.54
C LEU A 60 -2.40 4.55 14.30
N LEU A 61 -2.05 5.70 13.72
CA LEU A 61 -2.32 7.01 14.28
C LEU A 61 -3.84 7.23 14.43
N LEU A 62 -4.63 6.93 13.40
CA LEU A 62 -6.09 7.00 13.45
C LEU A 62 -6.67 6.14 14.58
N ALA A 63 -6.19 4.89 14.71
CA ALA A 63 -6.63 4.00 15.79
C ALA A 63 -6.25 4.53 17.19
N LYS A 64 -5.06 5.12 17.34
CA LYS A 64 -4.61 5.75 18.59
C LYS A 64 -5.44 6.97 18.94
N ILE A 65 -5.72 7.86 17.99
CA ILE A 65 -6.57 9.04 18.19
C ILE A 65 -7.97 8.58 18.65
N THR A 66 -8.58 7.65 17.92
CA THR A 66 -9.92 7.12 18.23
C THR A 66 -9.98 6.53 19.64
N THR A 67 -9.00 5.72 20.02
CA THR A 67 -8.95 5.07 21.35
C THR A 67 -8.71 6.09 22.47
N THR A 68 -7.91 7.13 22.20
CA THR A 68 -7.64 8.22 23.16
C THR A 68 -8.89 9.08 23.37
N LEU A 69 -9.58 9.47 22.29
CA LEU A 69 -10.84 10.22 22.37
C LEU A 69 -11.93 9.42 23.08
N PHE A 70 -12.01 8.11 22.84
CA PHE A 70 -12.93 7.25 23.57
C PHE A 70 -12.60 7.19 25.06
N SER A 71 -11.32 7.13 25.43
CA SER A 71 -10.88 7.14 26.83
C SER A 71 -11.16 8.48 27.51
N LEU A 72 -11.01 9.59 26.78
CA LEU A 72 -11.42 10.92 27.25
C LEU A 72 -12.92 10.94 27.54
N ARG A 73 -13.75 10.44 26.61
CA ARG A 73 -15.19 10.31 26.81
C ARG A 73 -15.53 9.49 28.05
N LEU A 74 -14.86 8.35 28.29
CA LEU A 74 -15.07 7.56 29.50
C LEU A 74 -14.78 8.36 30.77
N ARG A 75 -13.65 9.08 30.81
CA ARG A 75 -13.29 9.94 31.94
C ARG A 75 -14.32 11.05 32.18
N CYS A 76 -14.85 11.66 31.11
CA CYS A 76 -15.92 12.65 31.22
C CYS A 76 -17.23 12.08 31.77
N ASN A 77 -17.48 10.78 31.60
CA ASN A 77 -18.61 10.07 32.19
C ASN A 77 -18.31 9.48 33.59
N GLY A 78 -17.14 9.80 34.17
CA GLY A 78 -16.73 9.30 35.48
C GLY A 78 -16.26 7.83 35.48
N VAL A 79 -16.03 7.24 34.31
CA VAL A 79 -15.53 5.86 34.16
C VAL A 79 -14.00 5.88 34.02
N ASN A 80 -13.31 5.08 34.83
CA ASN A 80 -11.86 4.93 34.73
C ASN A 80 -11.49 4.05 33.51
N PRO A 81 -10.72 4.55 32.52
CA PRO A 81 -10.33 3.77 31.35
C PRO A 81 -9.46 2.56 31.69
N ASP A 82 -8.74 2.57 32.82
CA ASP A 82 -7.86 1.46 33.23
C ASP A 82 -8.65 0.22 33.71
N GLU A 83 -9.90 0.42 34.11
CA GLU A 83 -10.83 -0.64 34.52
C GLU A 83 -11.81 -1.03 33.40
N HIS A 84 -11.73 -0.36 32.26
CA HIS A 84 -12.59 -0.58 31.10
C HIS A 84 -11.88 -1.44 30.05
N ALA A 85 -12.65 -2.13 29.20
CA ALA A 85 -12.13 -2.92 28.08
C ALA A 85 -11.28 -2.13 27.06
N VAL A 86 -11.23 -0.80 27.17
CA VAL A 86 -10.36 0.05 26.33
C VAL A 86 -8.88 -0.11 26.71
N LYS A 87 -8.59 -0.63 27.91
CA LYS A 87 -7.21 -0.91 28.32
C LYS A 87 -6.55 -1.96 27.43
N SER A 88 -7.25 -3.05 27.11
CA SER A 88 -6.72 -4.06 26.18
C SER A 88 -6.50 -3.50 24.77
N GLU A 89 -7.27 -2.49 24.37
CA GLU A 89 -7.06 -1.76 23.12
C GLU A 89 -5.77 -0.93 23.14
N HIS A 90 -5.44 -0.27 24.25
CA HIS A 90 -4.15 0.42 24.42
C HIS A 90 -2.96 -0.55 24.38
N GLU A 91 -3.09 -1.71 25.05
CA GLU A 91 -2.08 -2.75 25.03
C GLU A 91 -1.88 -3.28 23.60
N ARG A 92 -2.98 -3.54 22.87
CA ARG A 92 -2.95 -3.94 21.47
C ARG A 92 -2.25 -2.91 20.59
N LEU A 93 -2.59 -1.63 20.74
CA LEU A 93 -1.97 -0.54 19.96
C LEU A 93 -0.48 -0.37 20.27
N SER A 94 -0.07 -0.57 21.53
CA SER A 94 1.35 -0.59 21.91
C SER A 94 2.12 -1.68 21.16
N LEU A 95 1.56 -2.90 21.07
CA LEU A 95 2.17 -3.99 20.29
C LEU A 95 2.28 -3.65 18.79
N TYR A 96 1.27 -3.00 18.22
CA TYR A 96 1.33 -2.57 16.80
C TYR A 96 2.32 -1.43 16.59
N GLN A 97 2.45 -0.52 17.54
CA GLN A 97 3.46 0.53 17.49
C GLN A 97 4.88 -0.06 17.50
N GLU A 98 5.16 -1.05 18.34
CA GLU A 98 6.44 -1.76 18.32
C GLU A 98 6.70 -2.48 16.99
N LYS A 99 5.68 -3.08 16.39
CA LYS A 99 5.79 -3.73 15.07
C LYS A 99 6.12 -2.72 13.97
N VAL A 100 5.40 -1.60 13.91
CA VAL A 100 5.64 -0.53 12.93
C VAL A 100 7.03 0.06 13.15
N GLN A 101 7.42 0.32 14.40
CA GLN A 101 8.74 0.83 14.74
C GLN A 101 9.86 -0.10 14.27
N ARG A 102 9.71 -1.41 14.46
CA ARG A 102 10.65 -2.41 13.93
C ARG A 102 10.75 -2.34 12.39
N CYS A 103 9.64 -2.14 11.69
CA CYS A 103 9.67 -1.97 10.23
C CYS A 103 10.40 -0.69 9.81
N ILE A 104 10.23 0.41 10.54
CA ILE A 104 10.99 1.67 10.30
C ILE A 104 12.49 1.46 10.52
N GLU A 105 12.87 0.71 11.56
CA GLU A 105 14.27 0.40 11.83
C GLU A 105 14.88 -0.48 10.73
N LEU A 106 14.12 -1.48 10.27
CA LEU A 106 14.51 -2.34 9.15
C LEU A 106 14.62 -1.56 7.82
N SER A 107 13.79 -0.54 7.60
CA SER A 107 13.87 0.29 6.39
C SER A 107 15.08 1.21 6.40
N LYS A 108 15.59 1.56 7.59
CA LYS A 108 16.81 2.39 7.77
C LYS A 108 18.08 1.55 7.86
N ALA A 109 17.97 0.27 8.21
CA ALA A 109 19.12 -0.61 8.30
C ALA A 109 19.78 -0.77 6.91
N PRO A 110 21.12 -0.87 6.83
CA PRO A 110 21.78 -1.27 5.60
C PRO A 110 21.11 -2.54 5.10
N LEU A 111 20.77 -2.57 3.79
CA LEU A 111 20.14 -3.72 3.14
C LEU A 111 20.84 -4.98 3.62
N ARG A 112 20.20 -5.70 4.55
CA ARG A 112 20.69 -7.01 4.94
C ARG A 112 20.73 -7.80 3.65
N PRO A 113 21.81 -8.52 3.32
CA PRO A 113 21.82 -9.38 2.16
C PRO A 113 20.60 -10.31 2.26
N SER A 114 19.54 -9.99 1.52
CA SER A 114 18.33 -10.79 1.46
C SER A 114 18.77 -12.13 0.92
N ALA A 115 18.55 -13.19 1.71
CA ALA A 115 18.83 -14.59 1.38
C ALA A 115 19.76 -14.74 0.16
N THR A 116 21.06 -14.43 0.33
CA THR A 116 21.98 -14.44 -0.81
C THR A 116 22.00 -15.84 -1.39
N ILE A 117 21.46 -15.98 -2.60
CA ILE A 117 21.40 -17.26 -3.29
C ILE A 117 22.85 -17.71 -3.51
N ASN A 118 23.21 -18.82 -2.89
CA ASN A 118 24.49 -19.44 -3.15
C ASN A 118 24.45 -20.04 -4.56
N ALA A 119 24.95 -19.30 -5.54
CA ALA A 119 24.95 -19.70 -6.94
C ALA A 119 25.59 -21.07 -7.14
N GLN A 120 26.62 -21.41 -6.36
CA GLN A 120 27.27 -22.71 -6.42
C GLN A 120 26.37 -23.83 -5.87
N ALA A 121 25.61 -23.57 -4.81
CA ALA A 121 24.62 -24.52 -4.30
C ALA A 121 23.46 -24.69 -5.30
N ALA A 122 22.96 -23.61 -5.88
CA ALA A 122 21.93 -23.63 -6.91
C ALA A 122 22.37 -24.47 -8.12
N THR A 123 23.61 -24.31 -8.59
CA THR A 123 24.17 -25.16 -9.66
C THR A 123 24.15 -26.64 -9.30
N ARG A 124 24.48 -27.02 -8.05
CA ARG A 124 24.42 -28.43 -7.61
C ARG A 124 22.99 -28.95 -7.58
N PHE A 125 22.04 -28.15 -7.10
CA PHE A 125 20.62 -28.51 -7.11
C PHE A 125 20.10 -28.73 -8.53
N ILE A 126 20.46 -27.84 -9.47
CA ILE A 126 20.05 -27.94 -10.88
C ILE A 126 20.69 -29.17 -11.55
N GLU A 127 21.99 -29.38 -11.37
CA GLU A 127 22.71 -30.54 -11.95
C GLU A 127 22.17 -31.89 -11.47
N HIS A 128 21.70 -31.97 -10.22
CA HIS A 128 21.16 -33.20 -9.66
C HIS A 128 19.69 -33.41 -10.00
N SER A 129 18.92 -32.33 -10.17
CA SER A 129 17.48 -32.41 -10.48
C SER A 129 17.22 -32.71 -11.95
N LEU A 130 18.18 -32.42 -12.84
CA LEU A 130 18.06 -32.59 -14.28
C LEU A 130 19.14 -33.58 -14.80
N PRO A 131 18.81 -34.87 -14.96
CA PRO A 131 19.79 -35.88 -15.38
C PRO A 131 20.32 -35.67 -16.81
N ASP A 132 19.51 -35.04 -17.69
CA ASP A 132 19.77 -34.94 -19.14
C ASP A 132 20.55 -33.68 -19.57
N LEU A 133 21.15 -32.96 -18.62
CA LEU A 133 22.02 -31.81 -18.93
C LEU A 133 23.28 -32.27 -19.69
N THR A 134 23.55 -31.64 -20.84
CA THR A 134 24.77 -31.89 -21.62
C THR A 134 26.01 -31.44 -20.85
N ARG A 135 27.19 -31.96 -21.21
CA ARG A 135 28.44 -31.64 -20.51
C ARG A 135 28.78 -30.16 -20.64
N GLU A 136 28.49 -29.57 -21.79
CA GLU A 136 28.68 -28.16 -22.10
C GLU A 136 27.78 -27.28 -21.22
N GLN A 137 26.52 -27.70 -21.00
CA GLN A 137 25.58 -27.00 -20.12
C GLN A 137 26.03 -27.03 -18.66
N LYS A 138 26.45 -28.21 -18.15
CA LYS A 138 27.00 -28.34 -16.78
C LYS A 138 28.24 -27.47 -16.58
N GLN A 139 29.13 -27.44 -17.57
CA GLN A 139 30.36 -26.67 -17.50
C GLN A 139 30.10 -25.15 -17.56
N SER A 140 29.18 -24.71 -18.41
CA SER A 140 28.72 -23.32 -18.47
C SER A 140 28.09 -22.86 -17.14
N MET A 141 27.19 -23.66 -16.56
CA MET A 141 26.56 -23.36 -15.27
C MET A 141 27.58 -23.24 -14.12
N ARG A 142 28.60 -24.11 -14.10
CA ARG A 142 29.70 -24.03 -13.13
C ARG A 142 30.52 -22.76 -13.31
N GLU A 143 30.77 -22.33 -14.53
CA GLU A 143 31.51 -21.09 -14.80
C GLU A 143 30.73 -19.85 -14.35
N ILE A 144 29.42 -19.80 -14.63
CA ILE A 144 28.53 -18.71 -14.19
C ILE A 144 28.50 -18.61 -12.65
N SER A 145 28.38 -19.74 -11.96
CA SER A 145 28.36 -19.78 -10.48
C SER A 145 29.66 -19.28 -9.84
N ARG A 146 30.82 -19.51 -10.48
CA ARG A 146 32.14 -19.06 -9.99
C ARG A 146 32.33 -17.55 -10.17
N ARG A 147 31.85 -16.99 -11.27
CA ARG A 147 31.98 -15.55 -11.57
C ARG A 147 31.11 -14.68 -10.65
N GLN A 148 29.97 -15.20 -10.19
CA GLN A 148 29.02 -14.46 -9.36
C GLN A 148 29.52 -14.18 -7.93
N GLY A 149 30.45 -14.99 -7.40
CA GLY A 149 31.06 -14.77 -6.07
C GLY A 149 32.05 -13.60 -5.98
N THR A 150 32.55 -13.10 -7.11
CA THR A 150 33.59 -12.05 -7.18
C THR A 150 33.05 -10.64 -7.45
N THR A 151 31.78 -10.48 -7.83
CA THR A 151 31.26 -9.22 -8.39
C THR A 151 30.81 -8.18 -7.36
N ILE A 152 30.77 -8.49 -6.06
CA ILE A 152 30.28 -7.53 -5.03
C ILE A 152 31.29 -6.39 -4.73
N LYS A 153 32.50 -6.39 -5.31
CA LYS A 153 33.54 -5.37 -5.04
C LYS A 153 33.79 -4.36 -6.17
N HIS A 154 32.81 -4.02 -7.01
CA HIS A 154 33.00 -3.03 -8.07
C HIS A 154 31.85 -2.04 -8.22
N SER A 155 31.78 -1.03 -7.34
CA SER A 155 31.05 0.21 -7.64
C SER A 155 31.76 1.50 -7.20
N GLU A 156 33.10 1.49 -6.98
CA GLU A 156 33.81 2.71 -6.59
C GLU A 156 35.11 3.04 -7.36
N ARG A 157 35.50 2.27 -8.38
CA ARG A 157 36.73 2.58 -9.14
C ARG A 157 36.59 2.35 -10.64
N SER A 158 36.03 3.34 -11.35
CA SER A 158 36.55 3.73 -12.67
C SER A 158 35.86 4.99 -13.21
N VAL A 159 36.03 6.12 -12.52
CA VAL A 159 36.15 7.40 -13.24
C VAL A 159 37.64 7.53 -13.59
N HIS A 160 37.95 7.90 -14.84
CA HIS A 160 39.31 8.15 -15.36
C HIS A 160 40.14 6.94 -15.83
N LYS A 161 39.71 6.24 -16.89
CA LYS A 161 40.66 5.76 -17.91
C LYS A 161 40.13 6.03 -19.31
N LYS A 162 40.49 7.20 -19.84
CA LYS A 162 40.32 7.53 -21.27
C LYS A 162 41.23 6.61 -22.09
N ARG A 163 40.65 5.68 -22.85
CA ARG A 163 41.31 5.07 -24.00
C ARG A 163 41.04 5.95 -25.22
N LYS A 164 42.12 6.42 -25.85
CA LYS A 164 42.11 7.04 -27.18
C LYS A 164 41.69 5.97 -28.19
N TYR A 165 40.54 6.16 -28.85
CA TYR A 165 40.25 5.58 -30.15
C TYR A 165 39.59 6.67 -31.00
N GLY A 166 40.13 6.88 -32.19
CA GLY A 166 39.71 7.89 -33.14
C GLY A 166 38.25 7.68 -33.55
N SER A 167 37.51 8.79 -33.60
CA SER A 167 36.17 8.86 -34.13
C SER A 167 36.20 8.67 -35.65
N PRO A 168 35.50 7.70 -36.24
CA PRO A 168 34.87 7.94 -37.51
C PRO A 168 33.61 8.79 -37.25
N GLU A 169 33.40 9.70 -38.17
CA GLU A 169 32.31 10.65 -38.33
C GLU A 169 30.97 10.15 -37.76
N LYS A 170 30.50 10.83 -36.70
CA LYS A 170 29.23 10.52 -36.04
C LYS A 170 28.10 10.97 -36.97
N GLN A 171 27.48 10.02 -37.67
CA GLN A 171 26.08 10.17 -38.08
C GLN A 171 25.27 10.54 -36.83
N PRO A 172 24.41 11.57 -36.88
CA PRO A 172 23.62 11.96 -35.72
C PRO A 172 22.81 10.74 -35.26
N VAL A 173 22.75 10.52 -33.94
CA VAL A 173 22.07 9.38 -33.31
C VAL A 173 20.63 9.21 -33.82
N GLN A 174 20.01 10.33 -34.20
CA GLN A 174 18.69 10.39 -34.82
C GLN A 174 18.63 9.71 -36.19
N THR A 175 19.66 9.83 -37.04
CA THR A 175 19.73 9.17 -38.35
C THR A 175 19.91 7.66 -38.18
N ALA A 176 20.81 7.24 -37.30
CA ALA A 176 21.01 5.81 -37.01
C ALA A 176 19.77 5.15 -36.40
N ALA A 177 19.06 5.87 -35.51
CA ALA A 177 17.80 5.40 -34.95
C ALA A 177 16.68 5.31 -36.01
N LYS A 178 16.59 6.30 -36.90
CA LYS A 178 15.61 6.32 -37.99
C LYS A 178 15.85 5.17 -38.97
N GLU A 179 17.10 4.93 -39.33
CA GLU A 179 17.50 3.86 -40.23
C GLU A 179 17.23 2.46 -39.63
N PHE A 180 17.46 2.30 -38.32
CA PHE A 180 17.11 1.08 -37.58
C PHE A 180 15.59 0.84 -37.57
N LEU A 181 14.79 1.88 -37.29
CA LEU A 181 13.33 1.80 -37.29
C LEU A 181 12.77 1.49 -38.69
N GLU A 182 13.33 2.11 -39.73
CA GLU A 182 12.93 1.84 -41.12
C GLU A 182 13.28 0.41 -41.53
N LYS A 183 14.45 -0.09 -41.12
CA LYS A 183 14.85 -1.48 -41.36
C LYS A 183 13.92 -2.48 -40.65
N ALA A 184 13.58 -2.22 -39.39
CA ALA A 184 12.64 -3.05 -38.64
C ALA A 184 11.23 -3.04 -39.28
N ALA A 185 10.77 -1.88 -39.74
CA ALA A 185 9.49 -1.77 -40.44
C ALA A 185 9.49 -2.56 -41.75
N ARG A 186 10.60 -2.55 -42.51
CA ARG A 186 10.75 -3.33 -43.75
C ARG A 186 10.78 -4.84 -43.48
N GLU A 187 11.39 -5.28 -42.39
CA GLU A 187 11.41 -6.69 -41.97
C GLU A 187 10.05 -7.18 -41.46
N LEU A 188 9.24 -6.29 -40.86
CA LEU A 188 7.89 -6.60 -40.38
C LEU A 188 6.81 -6.56 -41.47
N LEU A 189 6.90 -5.59 -42.39
CA LEU A 189 5.86 -5.35 -43.41
C LEU A 189 6.13 -6.04 -44.74
N GLY A 190 7.35 -6.54 -44.96
CA GLY A 190 7.72 -7.42 -46.07
C GLY A 190 7.49 -6.87 -47.48
N ASP A 191 8.55 -6.62 -48.23
CA ASP A 191 8.43 -6.64 -49.70
C ASP A 191 8.08 -8.07 -50.13
N ASN A 192 6.98 -8.22 -50.86
CA ASN A 192 6.41 -9.49 -51.35
C ASN A 192 7.41 -10.35 -52.14
N LYS A 193 8.32 -11.05 -51.46
CA LYS A 193 8.98 -12.30 -51.87
C LYS A 193 9.28 -13.12 -50.62
N GLY A 194 8.51 -14.20 -50.48
CA GLY A 194 8.26 -14.90 -49.23
C GLY A 194 9.48 -15.48 -48.51
N SER A 195 9.39 -15.42 -47.18
CA SER A 195 9.76 -16.47 -46.22
C SER A 195 9.65 -15.85 -44.83
N LEU A 196 8.46 -15.89 -44.21
CA LEU A 196 8.35 -15.66 -42.76
C LEU A 196 9.16 -16.76 -42.07
N LYS A 197 10.19 -16.38 -41.32
CA LYS A 197 10.88 -17.27 -40.39
C LYS A 197 10.96 -16.60 -39.02
N GLY A 198 9.85 -16.73 -38.28
CA GLY A 198 9.72 -16.38 -36.87
C GLY A 198 8.95 -17.49 -36.13
N PRO A 199 9.08 -17.62 -34.79
CA PRO A 199 8.69 -18.84 -34.06
C PRO A 199 7.21 -18.95 -33.72
N VAL A 200 6.33 -18.12 -34.28
CA VAL A 200 4.91 -18.09 -33.91
C VAL A 200 4.06 -18.32 -35.16
N GLN A 201 3.61 -19.56 -35.34
CA GLN A 201 2.50 -19.88 -36.21
C GLN A 201 1.21 -19.61 -35.41
N LEU A 202 0.51 -18.54 -35.75
CA LEU A 202 -0.89 -18.37 -35.41
C LEU A 202 -1.67 -18.90 -36.62
N GLU A 203 -2.29 -20.05 -36.43
CA GLU A 203 -3.30 -20.59 -37.35
C GLU A 203 -4.59 -19.79 -37.12
N ASP A 204 -4.96 -18.97 -38.09
CA ASP A 204 -6.26 -18.33 -38.14
C ASP A 204 -7.32 -19.39 -38.44
N SER A 205 -8.20 -19.65 -37.48
CA SER A 205 -9.49 -20.29 -37.74
C SER A 205 -10.59 -19.44 -37.12
N ASP A 206 -11.29 -18.73 -38.00
CA ASP A 206 -12.49 -17.96 -37.69
C ASP A 206 -13.59 -18.88 -37.17
N ALA A 207 -13.97 -18.71 -35.90
CA ALA A 207 -15.24 -19.17 -35.37
C ALA A 207 -15.73 -18.20 -34.28
N GLU A 208 -16.74 -17.45 -34.69
CA GLU A 208 -17.67 -16.57 -33.97
C GLU A 208 -18.17 -17.18 -32.64
N ILE A 209 -17.84 -16.57 -31.49
CA ILE A 209 -18.62 -16.63 -30.24
C ILE A 209 -18.46 -15.29 -29.50
N ASP A 210 -19.36 -14.35 -29.81
CA ASP A 210 -19.68 -13.22 -28.95
C ASP A 210 -20.51 -13.71 -27.74
N GLU A 211 -20.44 -12.94 -26.65
CA GLU A 211 -21.24 -13.04 -25.41
C GLU A 211 -20.76 -14.00 -24.30
N LEU A 212 -19.71 -13.60 -23.57
CA LEU A 212 -19.62 -13.94 -22.14
C LEU A 212 -18.77 -12.93 -21.33
N PHE A 213 -19.14 -11.66 -21.41
CA PHE A 213 -18.75 -10.67 -20.39
C PHE A 213 -19.97 -9.83 -20.03
N GLY A 214 -20.73 -10.32 -19.04
CA GLY A 214 -21.83 -9.59 -18.43
C GLY A 214 -21.31 -8.36 -17.70
N ASP A 215 -21.61 -7.20 -18.27
CA ASP A 215 -21.48 -5.89 -17.68
C ASP A 215 -22.53 -5.72 -16.56
N CYS A 216 -22.11 -5.19 -15.41
CA CYS A 216 -23.03 -4.75 -14.37
C CYS A 216 -22.50 -3.46 -13.76
N ARG A 217 -22.63 -2.36 -14.51
CA ARG A 217 -22.76 -1.02 -13.93
C ARG A 217 -24.21 -0.57 -13.97
N THR A 218 -24.73 -0.37 -12.74
CA THR A 218 -25.65 0.67 -12.30
C THR A 218 -26.73 1.15 -13.27
N ASP A 219 -27.99 0.90 -12.92
CA ASP A 219 -28.93 2.03 -12.81
C ASP A 219 -30.22 1.71 -12.03
N ARG A 220 -30.71 2.78 -11.37
CA ARG A 220 -32.10 3.04 -10.97
C ARG A 220 -32.67 2.47 -9.66
N ASN A 221 -32.71 3.39 -8.69
CA ASN A 221 -33.92 3.81 -7.97
C ASN A 221 -35.22 3.18 -8.49
N GLU A 222 -35.89 2.40 -7.64
CA GLU A 222 -37.30 2.09 -7.76
C GLU A 222 -38.03 2.65 -6.52
N PRO A 223 -39.07 3.48 -6.69
CA PRO A 223 -39.85 4.02 -5.59
C PRO A 223 -40.75 2.93 -5.02
N VAL A 224 -40.74 2.77 -3.69
CA VAL A 224 -41.72 1.96 -2.97
C VAL A 224 -43.10 2.62 -3.12
N LEU A 225 -43.94 2.03 -3.96
CA LEU A 225 -45.37 2.30 -4.01
C LEU A 225 -46.00 1.74 -2.73
N ILE A 226 -46.50 2.65 -1.89
CA ILE A 226 -47.43 2.31 -0.81
C ILE A 226 -48.79 2.18 -1.48
N ASP A 227 -49.32 0.96 -1.54
CA ASP A 227 -50.72 0.70 -1.88
C ASP A 227 -51.58 1.15 -0.69
N ASP A 228 -52.12 2.36 -0.79
CA ASP A 228 -53.33 2.76 -0.08
C ASP A 228 -54.53 2.31 -0.94
N SER A 229 -55.26 1.27 -0.53
CA SER A 229 -56.73 1.14 -0.59
C SER A 229 -57.19 -0.30 -0.34
N ASP A 230 -58.12 -0.44 0.61
CA ASP A 230 -59.25 -1.39 0.72
C ASP A 230 -59.66 -1.35 2.20
N ASP A 231 -60.43 -0.35 2.65
CA ASP A 231 -61.90 -0.33 2.64
C ASP A 231 -62.53 -1.72 2.88
N ASP A 232 -62.92 -1.96 4.13
CA ASP A 232 -64.08 -2.79 4.42
C ASP A 232 -64.73 -2.30 5.72
N GLY A 233 -65.86 -1.64 5.55
CA GLY A 233 -66.72 -1.20 6.63
C GLY A 233 -67.29 -2.36 7.45
N GLN A 234 -67.38 -2.16 8.75
CA GLN A 234 -68.37 -2.81 9.58
C GLN A 234 -69.20 -1.77 10.32
N HIS A 235 -70.37 -1.51 9.74
CA HIS A 235 -71.54 -1.00 10.41
C HIS A 235 -72.14 -2.14 11.24
N VAL A 236 -72.30 -1.99 12.56
CA VAL A 236 -73.47 -2.56 13.26
C VAL A 236 -73.67 -1.91 14.63
N ASN A 237 -74.84 -1.25 14.73
CA ASN A 237 -75.69 -0.91 15.88
C ASN A 237 -75.12 -0.17 17.08
#